data_AF-A0A7T4E2B2-F1
#
_entry.id   AF-A0A7T4E2B2-F1
#
_cell.length_a   1.000
_cell.length_b   1.000
_cell.length_c   1.000
_cell.angle_alpha   90.00
_cell.angle_beta   90.00
_cell.angle_gamma   90.00
#
_symmetry.space_group_name_H-M   'P 1'
#
loop_
_entity.id
_entity.type
_entity.pdbx_description
1 polymer ?
#
loop_
_entity_poly.entity_id
_entity_poly.type
_entity_poly.pdbx_seq_one_letter_code
_entity_poly.pdbx_strand_id
1 'polypeptide(L)'
;MSLFQKSAIALARSPAVGRAMRALAARTSLARRFVGGADIAQAVRTAVRLREAHGIRASLFYLGEYVADADAIEHNTRQAMQACAALGQAGLDVHVSIDPTAIGYMRGDALGRGNARRIAVAAREASAGGRDWVVLDMEDSGLRERTCALHRELLQAGLPAGLTLQARRRGTPADLAATIGQRTSLRLVKGAFPERALDHAGRARIDQAYLDAAAIMLSPAAREAGFLPVFGTHDDRLAGVIMTLARERGWAPEAFEFEMLYGVRPDWQLALRQLGYAVRVYLPFGQDWWPYAARRIGEHPRNAWLLARAVGTQGRYFG
;
A
#
# COMPACT_ATOMS: atom_id res chain seq x y z
N MET A 1 6.82 21.56 -9.01
CA MET A 1 7.73 20.58 -8.39
C MET A 1 8.90 21.31 -7.79
N SER A 2 9.30 20.99 -6.55
CA SER A 2 10.50 21.58 -5.93
C SER A 2 11.78 21.07 -6.61
N LEU A 3 12.88 21.82 -6.52
CA LEU A 3 14.21 21.38 -6.97
C LEU A 3 14.60 20.03 -6.36
N PHE A 4 14.29 19.83 -5.08
CA PHE A 4 14.51 18.57 -4.36
C PHE A 4 13.78 17.38 -4.98
N GLN A 5 12.50 17.54 -5.34
CA GLN A 5 11.72 16.48 -6.01
C GLN A 5 12.27 16.15 -7.40
N LYS A 6 12.71 17.17 -8.16
CA LYS A 6 13.34 16.96 -9.48
C LYS A 6 14.66 16.19 -9.35
N SER A 7 15.49 16.55 -8.37
CA SER A 7 16.76 15.85 -8.10
C SER A 7 16.56 14.42 -7.64
N ALA A 8 15.57 14.15 -6.77
CA ALA A 8 15.26 12.79 -6.33
C ALA A 8 14.74 11.89 -7.47
N ILE A 9 13.91 12.43 -8.37
CA ILE A 9 13.43 11.72 -9.56
C ILE A 9 14.59 11.45 -10.54
N ALA A 10 15.49 12.41 -10.74
CA ALA A 10 16.67 12.24 -11.57
C ALA A 10 17.62 11.16 -10.99
N LEU A 11 17.82 11.15 -9.67
CA LEU A 11 18.59 10.11 -8.96
C LEU A 11 17.95 8.73 -9.08
N ALA A 12 16.62 8.64 -8.93
CA ALA A 12 15.86 7.40 -9.02
C ALA A 12 15.88 6.79 -10.43
N ARG A 13 16.05 7.62 -11.47
CA ARG A 13 16.10 7.20 -12.88
C ARG A 13 17.52 6.89 -13.38
N SER A 14 18.57 7.13 -12.60
CA SER A 14 19.95 6.88 -13.03
C SER A 14 20.35 5.40 -12.86
N PRO A 15 20.68 4.67 -13.95
CA PRO A 15 21.11 3.27 -13.85
C PRO A 15 22.42 3.08 -13.08
N ALA A 16 23.33 4.06 -13.16
CA ALA A 16 24.60 4.05 -12.44
C ALA A 16 24.39 4.20 -10.92
N VAL A 17 23.50 5.12 -10.51
CA VAL A 17 23.12 5.28 -9.11
C VAL A 17 22.34 4.04 -8.63
N GLY A 18 21.46 3.48 -9.46
CA GLY A 18 20.77 2.22 -9.17
C GLY A 18 21.73 1.07 -8.89
N ARG A 19 22.76 0.89 -9.71
CA ARG A 19 23.81 -0.12 -9.48
C ARG A 19 24.62 0.15 -8.20
N ALA A 20 25.07 1.38 -8.00
CA ALA A 20 25.83 1.76 -6.81
C ALA A 20 25.03 1.58 -5.52
N MET A 21 23.74 1.93 -5.54
CA MET A 21 22.86 1.79 -4.38
C MET A 21 22.46 0.35 -4.14
N ARG A 22 22.21 -0.47 -5.17
CA ARG A 22 22.06 -1.93 -5.01
C ARG A 22 23.29 -2.55 -4.34
N ALA A 23 24.50 -2.15 -4.76
CA ALA A 23 25.74 -2.57 -4.12
C ALA A 23 25.86 -2.07 -2.67
N LEU A 24 25.40 -0.84 -2.37
CA LEU A 24 25.38 -0.30 -1.02
C LEU A 24 24.34 -1.02 -0.13
N ALA A 25 23.17 -1.39 -0.64
CA ALA A 25 22.19 -2.19 0.09
C ALA A 25 22.65 -3.62 0.34
N ALA A 26 23.35 -4.23 -0.60
CA ALA A 26 24.00 -5.52 -0.36
C ALA A 26 25.02 -5.43 0.79
N ARG A 27 25.58 -4.23 1.03
CA ARG A 27 26.59 -3.95 2.07
C ARG A 27 26.02 -3.29 3.34
N THR A 28 24.72 -2.99 3.41
CA THR A 28 24.11 -2.26 4.54
C THR A 28 22.78 -2.88 5.02
N SER A 29 22.34 -2.57 6.23
CA SER A 29 21.04 -3.01 6.79
C SER A 29 19.84 -2.20 6.26
N LEU A 30 20.09 -1.14 5.48
CA LEU A 30 19.06 -0.19 5.02
C LEU A 30 17.97 -0.84 4.18
N ALA A 31 18.33 -1.74 3.25
CA ALA A 31 17.33 -2.47 2.46
C ALA A 31 16.49 -3.41 3.33
N ARG A 32 17.10 -4.11 4.31
CA ARG A 32 16.39 -5.01 5.23
C ARG A 32 15.39 -4.30 6.14
N ARG A 33 15.56 -3.00 6.37
CA ARG A 33 14.66 -2.21 7.23
C ARG A 33 13.37 -1.81 6.53
N PHE A 34 13.39 -1.57 5.23
CA PHE A 34 12.25 -1.03 4.47
C PHE A 34 11.72 -1.98 3.39
N VAL A 35 12.39 -3.10 3.16
CA VAL A 35 12.01 -4.14 2.20
C VAL A 35 11.87 -5.46 2.97
N GLY A 36 10.75 -6.15 2.77
CA GLY A 36 10.43 -7.41 3.43
C GLY A 36 11.29 -8.59 2.99
N GLY A 37 11.95 -8.48 1.85
CA GLY A 37 12.83 -9.51 1.30
C GLY A 37 13.25 -9.21 -0.14
N ALA A 38 14.34 -9.83 -0.58
CA ALA A 38 14.78 -9.72 -1.98
C ALA A 38 13.94 -10.57 -2.96
N ASP A 39 13.19 -11.54 -2.42
CA ASP A 39 12.33 -12.47 -3.15
C ASP A 39 11.05 -12.79 -2.36
N ILE A 40 10.11 -13.50 -3.00
CA ILE A 40 8.82 -13.88 -2.42
C ILE A 40 9.00 -14.71 -1.14
N ALA A 41 9.94 -15.66 -1.14
CA ALA A 41 10.14 -16.56 0.00
C ALA A 41 10.62 -15.78 1.24
N GLN A 42 11.52 -14.82 1.06
CA GLN A 42 11.95 -13.91 2.11
C GLN A 42 10.80 -13.01 2.60
N ALA A 43 10.02 -12.44 1.67
CA ALA A 43 8.88 -11.59 2.01
C ALA A 43 7.82 -12.35 2.85
N VAL A 44 7.49 -13.58 2.46
CA VAL A 44 6.56 -14.45 3.20
C VAL A 44 7.13 -14.83 4.56
N ARG A 45 8.42 -15.19 4.68
CA ARG A 45 9.04 -15.42 5.99
C ARG A 45 8.98 -14.20 6.91
N THR A 46 9.11 -13.00 6.34
CA THR A 46 8.94 -11.75 7.10
C THR A 46 7.48 -11.58 7.54
N ALA A 47 6.51 -11.81 6.66
CA ALA A 47 5.09 -11.74 6.99
C ALA A 47 4.67 -12.75 8.06
N VAL A 48 5.14 -13.99 7.99
CA VAL A 48 4.92 -15.03 9.01
C VAL A 48 5.43 -14.55 10.37
N ARG A 49 6.68 -14.08 10.43
CA ARG A 49 7.28 -13.59 11.68
C ARG A 49 6.51 -12.41 12.27
N LEU A 50 6.06 -11.47 11.45
CA LEU A 50 5.26 -10.31 11.89
C LEU A 50 3.93 -10.76 12.52
N ARG A 51 3.27 -11.74 11.91
CA ARG A 51 2.03 -12.31 12.42
C ARG A 51 2.27 -13.06 13.73
N GLU A 52 3.23 -13.97 13.76
CA GLU A 52 3.47 -14.84 14.92
C GLU A 52 3.98 -14.07 16.14
N ALA A 53 4.93 -13.16 15.94
CA ALA A 53 5.56 -12.45 17.06
C ALA A 53 4.74 -11.25 17.55
N HIS A 54 3.95 -10.62 16.68
CA HIS A 54 3.31 -9.32 16.98
C HIS A 54 1.84 -9.21 16.57
N GLY A 55 1.26 -10.24 15.95
CA GLY A 55 -0.09 -10.19 15.40
C GLY A 55 -0.25 -9.15 14.27
N ILE A 56 0.86 -8.76 13.63
CA ILE A 56 0.85 -7.77 12.55
C ILE A 56 0.69 -8.49 11.20
N ARG A 57 -0.27 -8.05 10.40
CA ARG A 57 -0.55 -8.58 9.06
C ARG A 57 0.34 -7.90 8.02
N ALA A 58 0.45 -8.45 6.82
CA ALA A 58 1.24 -7.85 5.73
C ALA A 58 0.42 -7.67 4.44
N SER A 59 0.68 -6.60 3.70
CA SER A 59 0.30 -6.43 2.29
C SER A 59 1.56 -6.55 1.45
N LEU A 60 1.70 -7.60 0.66
CA LEU A 60 2.88 -7.75 -0.19
C LEU A 60 2.77 -6.82 -1.40
N PHE A 61 3.88 -6.19 -1.76
CA PHE A 61 3.98 -5.35 -2.96
C PHE A 61 5.25 -5.69 -3.70
N TYR A 62 5.13 -6.13 -4.95
CA TYR A 62 6.31 -6.43 -5.75
C TYR A 62 6.93 -5.14 -6.31
N LEU A 63 8.20 -4.94 -6.01
CA LEU A 63 9.03 -3.86 -6.54
C LEU A 63 9.50 -4.24 -7.95
N GLY A 64 8.59 -4.14 -8.91
CA GLY A 64 8.88 -4.39 -10.32
C GLY A 64 9.60 -3.24 -11.00
N GLU A 65 10.14 -3.51 -12.18
CA GLU A 65 10.71 -2.48 -13.05
C GLU A 65 9.61 -1.51 -13.54
N TYR A 66 10.01 -0.28 -13.89
CA TYR A 66 9.08 0.70 -14.44
C TYR A 66 8.94 0.46 -15.94
N VAL A 67 7.92 -0.29 -16.37
CA VAL A 67 7.98 -0.93 -17.69
C VAL A 67 6.92 -0.52 -18.69
N ALA A 68 7.43 -0.04 -19.82
CA ALA A 68 6.74 -0.06 -21.10
C ALA A 68 7.01 -1.37 -21.87
N ASP A 69 7.79 -2.31 -21.32
CA ASP A 69 8.14 -3.59 -21.94
C ASP A 69 7.13 -4.71 -21.59
N ALA A 70 6.82 -5.58 -22.55
CA ALA A 70 5.83 -6.63 -22.38
C ALA A 70 6.30 -7.76 -21.46
N ASP A 71 7.57 -8.17 -21.55
CA ASP A 71 8.12 -9.26 -20.76
C ASP A 71 8.19 -8.89 -19.28
N ALA A 72 8.54 -7.63 -19.00
CA ALA A 72 8.55 -7.14 -17.64
C ALA A 72 7.14 -6.95 -17.04
N ILE A 73 6.13 -6.54 -17.84
CA ILE A 73 4.73 -6.52 -17.40
C ILE A 73 4.27 -7.94 -17.02
N GLU A 74 4.60 -8.94 -17.84
CA GLU A 74 4.30 -10.34 -17.55
C GLU A 74 5.05 -10.82 -16.31
N HIS A 75 6.32 -10.44 -16.15
CA HIS A 75 7.09 -10.77 -14.95
C HIS A 75 6.45 -10.18 -13.68
N ASN A 76 6.10 -8.90 -13.68
CA ASN A 76 5.42 -8.24 -12.55
C ASN A 76 4.10 -8.94 -12.21
N THR A 77 3.31 -9.28 -13.23
CA THR A 77 2.03 -9.99 -13.07
C THR A 77 2.25 -11.36 -12.43
N ARG A 78 3.24 -12.13 -12.91
CA ARG A 78 3.60 -13.43 -12.35
C ARG A 78 4.11 -13.33 -10.91
N GLN A 79 4.91 -12.31 -10.58
CA GLN A 79 5.39 -12.09 -9.21
C GLN A 79 4.22 -11.82 -8.24
N ALA A 80 3.22 -11.03 -8.65
CA ALA A 80 2.02 -10.81 -7.85
C ALA A 80 1.21 -12.11 -7.65
N MET A 81 1.00 -12.90 -8.71
CA MET A 81 0.30 -14.19 -8.62
C MET A 81 1.04 -15.19 -7.71
N GLN A 82 2.36 -15.28 -7.84
CA GLN A 82 3.19 -16.17 -7.01
C GLN A 82 3.20 -15.71 -5.54
N ALA A 83 3.17 -14.40 -5.28
CA ALA A 83 3.00 -13.88 -3.93
C ALA A 83 1.64 -14.27 -3.33
N CYS A 84 0.55 -14.23 -4.10
CA CYS A 84 -0.75 -14.73 -3.65
C CYS A 84 -0.68 -16.19 -3.22
N ALA A 85 -0.15 -17.06 -4.08
CA ALA A 85 0.00 -18.48 -3.80
C ALA A 85 0.85 -18.76 -2.55
N ALA A 86 1.98 -18.05 -2.42
CA ALA A 86 2.89 -18.24 -1.29
C ALA A 86 2.30 -17.76 0.04
N LEU A 87 1.49 -16.69 0.04
CA LEU A 87 0.75 -16.24 1.22
C LEU A 87 -0.30 -17.28 1.64
N GLY A 88 -1.06 -17.80 0.69
CA GLY A 88 -2.06 -18.85 0.91
C GLY A 88 -1.45 -20.12 1.50
N GLN A 89 -0.34 -20.60 0.92
CA GLN A 89 0.40 -21.78 1.41
C GLN A 89 0.94 -21.59 2.84
N ALA A 90 1.28 -20.35 3.22
CA ALA A 90 1.72 -20.01 4.57
C ALA A 90 0.55 -19.79 5.55
N GLY A 91 -0.71 -19.98 5.12
CA GLY A 91 -1.90 -19.75 5.95
C GLY A 91 -2.06 -18.30 6.40
N LEU A 92 -1.57 -17.34 5.62
CA LEU A 92 -1.69 -15.90 5.86
C LEU A 92 -2.87 -15.31 5.08
N ASP A 93 -3.23 -14.07 5.40
CA ASP A 93 -4.08 -13.26 4.52
C ASP A 93 -3.40 -13.14 3.15
N VAL A 94 -4.14 -13.42 2.08
CA VAL A 94 -3.73 -13.17 0.69
C VAL A 94 -4.00 -11.70 0.37
N HIS A 95 -3.11 -10.82 0.80
CA HIS A 95 -3.24 -9.38 0.59
C HIS A 95 -2.07 -8.86 -0.24
N VAL A 96 -2.32 -8.48 -1.48
CA VAL A 96 -1.30 -8.02 -2.43
C VAL A 96 -1.70 -6.66 -2.97
N SER A 97 -0.77 -5.70 -2.95
CA SER A 97 -0.94 -4.40 -3.60
C SER A 97 -0.30 -4.43 -4.99
N ILE A 98 -0.93 -3.78 -5.96
CA ILE A 98 -0.42 -3.64 -7.32
C ILE A 98 -0.64 -2.22 -7.85
N ASP A 99 0.37 -1.69 -8.53
CA ASP A 99 0.24 -0.46 -9.31
C ASP A 99 -0.34 -0.82 -10.70
N PRO A 100 -1.45 -0.20 -11.14
CA PRO A 100 -1.99 -0.38 -12.49
C PRO A 100 -0.95 -0.25 -13.61
N THR A 101 -0.02 0.70 -13.51
CA THR A 101 1.04 0.86 -14.52
C THR A 101 1.94 -0.36 -14.62
N ALA A 102 2.26 -1.02 -13.49
CA ALA A 102 3.16 -2.16 -13.44
C ALA A 102 2.59 -3.42 -14.11
N ILE A 103 1.26 -3.47 -14.31
CA ILE A 103 0.55 -4.60 -14.94
C ILE A 103 0.07 -4.26 -16.36
N GLY A 104 0.48 -3.13 -16.93
CA GLY A 104 0.33 -2.83 -18.35
C GLY A 104 -0.71 -1.78 -18.73
N TYR A 105 -1.27 -1.03 -17.79
CA TYR A 105 -2.22 0.06 -18.13
C TYR A 105 -1.64 1.14 -19.05
N MET A 106 -0.32 1.34 -19.04
CA MET A 106 0.34 2.28 -19.96
C MET A 106 0.46 1.76 -21.39
N ARG A 107 0.33 0.44 -21.60
CA ARG A 107 0.40 -0.21 -22.91
C ARG A 107 -0.98 -0.44 -23.51
N GLY A 108 -1.99 -0.62 -22.68
CA GLY A 108 -3.38 -0.67 -23.11
C GLY A 108 -4.30 -1.19 -22.02
N ASP A 109 -5.51 -0.63 -21.98
CA ASP A 109 -6.51 -0.97 -20.97
C ASP A 109 -6.86 -2.47 -20.96
N ALA A 110 -6.94 -3.11 -22.13
CA ALA A 110 -7.23 -4.54 -22.23
C ALA A 110 -6.14 -5.41 -21.59
N LEU A 111 -4.86 -5.05 -21.78
CA LEU A 111 -3.73 -5.76 -21.18
C LEU A 111 -3.75 -5.60 -19.65
N GLY A 112 -3.90 -4.36 -19.17
CA GLY A 112 -3.98 -4.06 -17.74
C GLY A 112 -5.14 -4.78 -17.05
N ARG A 113 -6.35 -4.74 -17.64
CA ARG A 113 -7.54 -5.45 -17.13
C ARG A 113 -7.33 -6.96 -17.11
N GLY A 114 -6.79 -7.53 -18.19
CA GLY A 114 -6.50 -8.96 -18.29
C GLY A 114 -5.53 -9.45 -17.20
N ASN A 115 -4.45 -8.71 -16.97
CA ASN A 115 -3.47 -9.03 -15.93
C ASN A 115 -4.03 -8.86 -14.52
N ALA A 116 -4.77 -7.78 -14.25
CA ALA A 116 -5.44 -7.61 -12.96
C ALA A 116 -6.40 -8.76 -12.65
N ARG A 117 -7.18 -9.22 -13.65
CA ARG A 117 -8.08 -10.36 -13.52
C ARG A 117 -7.33 -11.64 -13.18
N ARG A 118 -6.21 -11.92 -13.85
CA ARG A 118 -5.35 -13.09 -13.56
C ARG A 118 -4.85 -13.07 -12.11
N ILE A 119 -4.41 -11.92 -11.61
CA ILE A 119 -3.93 -11.76 -10.23
C ILE A 119 -5.08 -11.96 -9.24
N ALA A 120 -6.26 -11.40 -9.49
CA ALA A 120 -7.42 -11.54 -8.61
C ALA A 120 -7.97 -12.98 -8.58
N VAL A 121 -7.91 -13.72 -9.69
CA VAL A 121 -8.21 -15.16 -9.72
C VAL A 121 -7.22 -15.93 -8.84
N ALA A 122 -5.91 -15.69 -9.02
CA ALA A 122 -4.88 -16.33 -8.20
C ALA A 122 -5.02 -16.01 -6.71
N ALA A 123 -5.43 -14.78 -6.36
CA ALA A 123 -5.70 -14.39 -4.98
C ALA A 123 -6.86 -15.18 -4.35
N ARG A 124 -7.96 -15.31 -5.09
CA ARG A 124 -9.14 -16.08 -4.67
C ARG A 124 -8.81 -17.57 -4.50
N GLU A 125 -8.10 -18.15 -5.46
CA GLU A 125 -7.72 -19.57 -5.44
C GLU A 125 -6.74 -19.90 -4.30
N ALA A 126 -5.85 -18.96 -3.95
CA ALA A 126 -4.90 -19.14 -2.85
C ALA A 126 -5.53 -18.96 -1.46
N SER A 127 -6.71 -18.35 -1.36
CA SER A 127 -7.33 -18.04 -0.07
C SER A 127 -7.91 -19.29 0.60
N ALA A 128 -7.45 -19.57 1.83
CA ALA A 128 -7.93 -20.66 2.67
C ALA A 128 -8.89 -20.17 3.78
N GLY A 129 -9.76 -19.21 3.47
CA GLY A 129 -10.74 -18.63 4.41
C GLY A 129 -10.30 -17.33 5.10
N GLY A 130 -9.12 -16.79 4.74
CA GLY A 130 -8.63 -15.47 5.16
C GLY A 130 -9.07 -14.32 4.26
N ARG A 131 -8.49 -13.12 4.46
CA ARG A 131 -8.70 -11.98 3.53
C ARG A 131 -7.91 -12.21 2.24
N ASP A 132 -8.50 -11.91 1.08
CA ASP A 132 -7.94 -12.24 -0.25
C ASP A 132 -7.81 -11.03 -1.20
N TRP A 133 -7.67 -9.83 -0.63
CA TRP A 133 -7.71 -8.58 -1.39
C TRP A 133 -6.49 -8.35 -2.30
N VAL A 134 -6.76 -8.18 -3.59
CA VAL A 134 -5.86 -7.50 -4.52
C VAL A 134 -6.14 -6.01 -4.48
N VAL A 135 -5.30 -5.23 -3.79
CA VAL A 135 -5.50 -3.79 -3.61
C VAL A 135 -4.86 -3.03 -4.77
N LEU A 136 -5.68 -2.34 -5.55
CA LEU A 136 -5.25 -1.45 -6.62
C LEU A 136 -4.73 -0.15 -6.03
N ASP A 137 -3.42 0.08 -6.14
CA ASP A 137 -2.79 1.30 -5.68
C ASP A 137 -3.16 2.48 -6.58
N MET A 138 -3.39 3.63 -5.95
CA MET A 138 -3.83 4.85 -6.63
C MET A 138 -2.62 5.70 -6.98
N GLU A 139 -2.33 5.74 -8.28
CA GLU A 139 -1.24 6.48 -8.87
C GLU A 139 -1.63 7.95 -9.13
N ASP A 140 -1.19 8.55 -10.24
CA ASP A 140 -1.54 9.92 -10.60
C ASP A 140 -2.99 10.07 -11.09
N SER A 141 -3.47 11.31 -11.17
CA SER A 141 -4.85 11.61 -11.53
C SER A 141 -5.28 11.08 -12.90
N GLY A 142 -4.35 10.89 -13.84
CA GLY A 142 -4.62 10.34 -15.17
C GLY A 142 -5.08 8.89 -15.15
N LEU A 143 -4.77 8.14 -14.09
CA LEU A 143 -5.17 6.75 -13.92
C LEU A 143 -6.39 6.57 -13.02
N ARG A 144 -6.79 7.59 -12.25
CA ARG A 144 -7.87 7.48 -11.25
C ARG A 144 -9.12 6.79 -11.78
N GLU A 145 -9.67 7.30 -12.87
CA GLU A 145 -10.93 6.77 -13.41
C GLU A 145 -10.78 5.33 -13.89
N ARG A 146 -9.66 5.02 -14.55
CA ARG A 146 -9.35 3.67 -15.04
C ARG A 146 -9.19 2.69 -13.89
N THR A 147 -8.52 3.09 -12.81
CA THR A 147 -8.35 2.27 -11.60
C THR A 147 -9.67 2.04 -10.87
N CYS A 148 -10.50 3.08 -10.70
CA CYS A 148 -11.83 2.92 -10.12
C CYS A 148 -12.75 2.05 -11.00
N ALA A 149 -12.64 2.15 -12.33
CA ALA A 149 -13.41 1.31 -13.25
C ALA A 149 -12.96 -0.17 -13.19
N LEU A 150 -11.65 -0.42 -13.12
CA LEU A 150 -11.12 -1.76 -12.93
C LEU A 150 -11.61 -2.39 -11.63
N HIS A 151 -11.56 -1.64 -10.53
CA HIS A 151 -12.04 -2.10 -9.23
C HIS A 151 -13.49 -2.59 -9.31
N ARG A 152 -14.38 -1.79 -9.91
CA ARG A 152 -15.78 -2.16 -10.12
C ARG A 152 -15.93 -3.39 -11.02
N GLU A 153 -15.16 -3.49 -12.10
CA GLU A 153 -15.21 -4.65 -13.00
C GLU A 153 -14.84 -5.95 -12.26
N LEU A 154 -13.77 -5.93 -11.45
CA LEU A 154 -13.35 -7.11 -10.69
C LEU A 154 -14.41 -7.52 -9.67
N LEU A 155 -15.00 -6.57 -8.94
CA LEU A 155 -16.08 -6.86 -7.99
C LEU A 155 -17.32 -7.42 -8.69
N GLN A 156 -17.71 -6.87 -9.83
CA GLN A 156 -18.84 -7.39 -10.64
C GLN A 156 -18.57 -8.81 -11.16
N ALA A 157 -17.31 -9.16 -11.40
CA ALA A 157 -16.90 -10.52 -11.77
C ALA A 157 -16.78 -11.47 -10.56
N GLY A 158 -17.13 -11.03 -9.34
CA GLY A 158 -17.01 -11.82 -8.11
C GLY A 158 -15.56 -12.12 -7.72
N LEU A 159 -14.62 -11.26 -8.13
CA LEU A 159 -13.20 -11.39 -7.82
C LEU A 159 -12.81 -10.44 -6.67
N PRO A 160 -11.88 -10.85 -5.80
CA PRO A 160 -11.48 -10.02 -4.68
C PRO A 160 -10.64 -8.84 -5.19
N ALA A 161 -11.16 -7.64 -4.97
CA ALA A 161 -10.48 -6.40 -5.33
C ALA A 161 -10.64 -5.38 -4.20
N GLY A 162 -9.55 -4.70 -3.88
CA GLY A 162 -9.53 -3.51 -3.04
C GLY A 162 -9.07 -2.30 -3.82
N LEU A 163 -9.25 -1.12 -3.25
CA LEU A 163 -8.91 0.16 -3.90
C LEU A 163 -8.17 1.07 -2.93
N THR A 164 -7.17 1.80 -3.42
CA THR A 164 -6.59 2.93 -2.68
C THR A 164 -7.26 4.23 -3.11
N LEU A 165 -7.56 5.13 -2.17
CA LEU A 165 -8.01 6.50 -2.44
C LEU A 165 -7.16 7.52 -1.67
N GLN A 166 -7.08 8.73 -2.22
CA GLN A 166 -6.20 9.78 -1.73
C GLN A 166 -7.02 10.93 -1.11
N ALA A 167 -6.96 11.10 0.21
CA ALA A 167 -7.72 12.12 0.94
C ALA A 167 -7.46 13.56 0.46
N ARG A 168 -6.28 13.84 -0.11
CA ARG A 168 -5.97 15.17 -0.65
C ARG A 168 -6.86 15.57 -1.85
N ARG A 169 -7.48 14.62 -2.56
CA ARG A 169 -8.27 14.91 -3.77
C ARG A 169 -9.68 15.36 -3.39
N ARG A 170 -10.15 16.45 -4.01
CA ARG A 170 -11.51 16.96 -3.79
C ARG A 170 -12.62 15.99 -4.22
N GLY A 171 -12.32 15.08 -5.15
CA GLY A 171 -13.26 14.07 -5.65
C GLY A 171 -13.41 12.82 -4.76
N THR A 172 -12.53 12.61 -3.78
CA THR A 172 -12.51 11.39 -2.95
C THR A 172 -13.84 11.09 -2.23
N PRO A 173 -14.61 12.08 -1.73
CA PRO A 173 -15.92 11.80 -1.14
C PRO A 173 -16.90 11.13 -2.11
N ALA A 174 -16.89 11.53 -3.39
CA ALA A 174 -17.74 10.93 -4.41
C ALA A 174 -17.30 9.50 -4.74
N ASP A 175 -15.99 9.26 -4.83
CA ASP A 175 -15.43 7.91 -5.05
C ASP A 175 -15.77 6.96 -3.89
N LEU A 176 -15.70 7.46 -2.65
CA LEU A 176 -16.10 6.70 -1.47
C LEU A 176 -17.58 6.37 -1.49
N ALA A 177 -18.44 7.34 -1.79
CA ALA A 177 -19.88 7.12 -1.85
C ALA A 177 -20.26 6.01 -2.85
N ALA A 178 -19.54 5.91 -3.97
CA ALA A 178 -19.73 4.85 -4.97
C ALA A 178 -19.24 3.46 -4.51
N THR A 179 -18.43 3.39 -3.45
CA THR A 179 -17.70 2.18 -3.04
C THR A 179 -18.16 1.59 -1.71
N ILE A 180 -18.57 2.41 -0.74
CA ILE A 180 -18.86 1.97 0.64
C ILE A 180 -20.00 0.95 0.76
N GLY A 181 -20.92 0.89 -0.21
CA GLY A 181 -22.02 -0.08 -0.22
C GLY A 181 -21.63 -1.47 -0.71
N GLN A 182 -20.35 -1.76 -0.86
CA GLN A 182 -19.83 -3.00 -1.42
C GLN A 182 -18.89 -3.70 -0.44
N ARG A 183 -18.87 -5.03 -0.45
CA ARG A 183 -17.90 -5.84 0.28
C ARG A 183 -16.53 -5.74 -0.42
N THR A 184 -15.73 -4.77 -0.02
CA THR A 184 -14.40 -4.49 -0.57
C THR A 184 -13.46 -3.97 0.50
N SER A 185 -12.15 -4.16 0.30
CA SER A 185 -11.14 -3.42 1.04
C SER A 185 -10.92 -2.04 0.41
N LEU A 186 -10.78 -1.00 1.23
CA LEU A 186 -10.39 0.33 0.74
C LEU A 186 -9.33 0.96 1.64
N ARG A 187 -8.19 1.26 1.03
CA ARG A 187 -7.07 1.95 1.66
C ARG A 187 -7.18 3.46 1.46
N LEU A 188 -7.37 4.20 2.55
CA LEU A 188 -7.29 5.66 2.54
C LEU A 188 -5.87 6.11 2.87
N VAL A 189 -5.27 6.91 1.99
CA VAL A 189 -3.97 7.55 2.23
C VAL A 189 -4.09 9.07 2.11
N LYS A 190 -3.13 9.84 2.62
CA LYS A 190 -3.08 11.29 2.36
C LYS A 190 -2.89 11.59 0.86
N GLY A 191 -2.12 10.75 0.17
CA GLY A 191 -1.77 10.87 -1.26
C GLY A 191 -0.38 11.43 -1.49
N ALA A 192 0.46 10.69 -2.22
CA ALA A 192 1.88 10.99 -2.41
C ALA A 192 2.15 12.06 -3.49
N PHE A 193 1.24 12.22 -4.45
CA PHE A 193 1.42 13.08 -5.62
C PHE A 193 0.55 14.34 -5.53
N PRO A 194 1.13 15.54 -5.33
CA PRO A 194 0.39 16.79 -5.27
C PRO A 194 -0.02 17.28 -6.66
N GLU A 195 -1.30 17.58 -6.87
CA GLU A 195 -1.79 18.29 -8.06
C GLU A 195 -2.75 19.41 -7.66
N ARG A 196 -2.24 20.65 -7.66
CA ARG A 196 -2.93 21.82 -7.10
C ARG A 196 -4.35 22.02 -7.64
N ALA A 197 -4.56 21.73 -8.93
CA ALA A 197 -5.84 21.91 -9.58
C ALA A 197 -6.92 20.95 -9.05
N LEU A 198 -6.54 19.80 -8.49
CA LEU A 198 -7.47 18.75 -8.03
C LEU A 198 -7.48 18.59 -6.51
N ASP A 199 -6.46 19.13 -5.84
CA ASP A 199 -6.23 18.93 -4.42
C ASP A 199 -6.95 19.95 -3.52
N HIS A 200 -7.19 19.55 -2.28
CA HIS A 200 -7.38 20.47 -1.17
C HIS A 200 -6.12 21.30 -0.92
N ALA A 201 -6.30 22.58 -0.58
CA ALA A 201 -5.19 23.49 -0.33
C ALA A 201 -4.74 23.43 1.15
N GLY A 202 -3.45 23.16 1.36
CA GLY A 202 -2.83 23.24 2.68
C GLY A 202 -3.00 21.97 3.54
N ARG A 203 -2.07 21.79 4.48
CA ARG A 203 -2.00 20.58 5.31
C ARG A 203 -3.24 20.39 6.20
N ALA A 204 -3.72 21.46 6.83
CA ALA A 204 -4.88 21.39 7.72
C ALA A 204 -6.13 20.89 6.97
N ARG A 205 -6.38 21.41 5.76
CA ARG A 205 -7.53 20.97 4.96
C ARG A 205 -7.40 19.52 4.48
N ILE A 206 -6.19 19.07 4.13
CA ILE A 206 -5.93 17.68 3.75
C ILE A 206 -6.12 16.73 4.93
N ASP A 207 -5.65 17.11 6.12
CA ASP A 207 -5.86 16.33 7.34
C ASP A 207 -7.36 16.26 7.68
N GLN A 208 -8.10 17.36 7.54
CA GLN A 208 -9.56 17.35 7.68
C GLN A 208 -10.23 16.47 6.63
N ALA A 209 -9.83 16.56 5.36
CA ALA A 209 -10.37 15.72 4.29
C ALA A 209 -10.13 14.22 4.54
N TYR A 210 -9.00 13.87 5.17
CA TYR A 210 -8.73 12.50 5.59
C TYR A 210 -9.72 12.03 6.66
N LEU A 211 -10.03 12.88 7.65
CA LEU A 211 -11.01 12.56 8.69
C LEU A 211 -12.45 12.53 8.14
N ASP A 212 -12.80 13.44 7.23
CA ASP A 212 -14.09 13.44 6.53
C ASP A 212 -14.29 12.12 5.75
N ALA A 213 -13.25 11.70 5.02
CA ALA A 213 -13.23 10.43 4.30
C ALA A 213 -13.30 9.22 5.24
N ALA A 214 -12.55 9.24 6.34
CA ALA A 214 -12.60 8.19 7.35
C ALA A 214 -14.00 8.06 7.98
N ALA A 215 -14.69 9.18 8.18
CA ALA A 215 -16.09 9.18 8.60
C ALA A 215 -17.01 8.54 7.55
N ILE A 216 -16.80 8.73 6.26
CA ILE A 216 -17.60 8.03 5.25
C ILE A 216 -17.35 6.51 5.32
N MET A 217 -16.08 6.11 5.45
CA MET A 217 -15.66 4.70 5.52
C MET A 217 -16.13 3.98 6.80
N LEU A 218 -16.32 4.71 7.91
CA LEU A 218 -16.84 4.19 9.18
C LEU A 218 -18.35 4.45 9.32
N SER A 219 -19.09 4.62 8.23
CA SER A 219 -20.55 4.76 8.27
C SER A 219 -21.23 3.41 8.61
N PRO A 220 -22.46 3.43 9.16
CA PRO A 220 -23.26 2.20 9.34
C PRO A 220 -23.42 1.41 8.04
N ALA A 221 -23.69 2.10 6.92
CA ALA A 221 -23.82 1.49 5.60
C ALA A 221 -22.55 0.72 5.18
N ALA A 222 -21.36 1.28 5.42
CA ALA A 222 -20.11 0.57 5.16
C ALA A 222 -19.99 -0.70 6.02
N ARG A 223 -20.34 -0.62 7.31
CA ARG A 223 -20.29 -1.76 8.22
C ARG A 223 -21.22 -2.89 7.77
N GLU A 224 -22.46 -2.55 7.45
CA GLU A 224 -23.49 -3.50 7.00
C GLU A 224 -23.14 -4.14 5.66
N ALA A 225 -22.47 -3.41 4.76
CA ALA A 225 -22.01 -3.94 3.48
C ALA A 225 -20.81 -4.91 3.59
N GLY A 226 -20.22 -5.07 4.78
CA GLY A 226 -18.98 -5.83 4.95
C GLY A 226 -17.76 -5.15 4.32
N PHE A 227 -17.80 -3.82 4.17
CA PHE A 227 -16.66 -3.02 3.73
C PHE A 227 -15.54 -3.12 4.76
N LEU A 228 -14.28 -3.18 4.28
CA LEU A 228 -13.10 -3.19 5.13
C LEU A 228 -12.36 -1.84 5.00
N PRO A 229 -12.51 -0.93 5.99
CA PRO A 229 -11.73 0.30 6.04
C PRO A 229 -10.27 0.00 6.38
N VAL A 230 -9.34 0.54 5.58
CA VAL A 230 -7.91 0.50 5.85
C VAL A 230 -7.37 1.93 5.88
N PHE A 231 -6.81 2.36 7.01
CA PHE A 231 -6.28 3.70 7.21
C PHE A 231 -4.76 3.70 7.06
N GLY A 232 -4.27 4.05 5.87
CA GLY A 232 -2.87 4.16 5.52
C GLY A 232 -2.24 5.45 6.05
N THR A 233 -1.82 5.46 7.32
CA THR A 233 -1.24 6.65 7.96
C THR A 233 -0.26 6.31 9.09
N HIS A 234 0.80 7.10 9.22
CA HIS A 234 1.75 7.08 10.35
C HIS A 234 1.49 8.20 11.37
N ASP A 235 0.42 8.97 11.16
CA ASP A 235 0.02 10.13 11.95
C ASP A 235 -0.88 9.64 13.12
N ASP A 236 -0.29 9.55 14.31
CA ASP A 236 -0.95 9.09 15.55
C ASP A 236 -2.10 10.02 15.97
N ARG A 237 -1.99 11.33 15.71
CA ARG A 237 -3.10 12.28 15.93
C ARG A 237 -4.32 11.93 15.09
N LEU A 238 -4.14 11.62 13.80
CA LEU A 238 -5.25 11.19 12.94
C LEU A 238 -5.80 9.83 13.38
N ALA A 239 -4.91 8.89 13.73
CA ALA A 239 -5.31 7.58 14.22
C ALA A 239 -6.18 7.67 15.49
N GLY A 240 -5.81 8.52 16.46
CA GLY A 240 -6.58 8.73 17.68
C GLY A 240 -8.00 9.27 17.45
N VAL A 241 -8.17 10.19 16.49
CA VAL A 241 -9.50 10.68 16.10
C VAL A 241 -10.33 9.56 15.45
N ILE A 242 -9.71 8.76 14.58
CA ILE A 242 -10.36 7.63 13.90
C ILE A 242 -10.78 6.56 14.90
N MET A 243 -9.95 6.25 15.89
CA MET A 243 -10.28 5.30 16.96
C MET A 243 -11.50 5.77 17.76
N THR A 244 -11.55 7.06 18.10
CA THR A 244 -12.70 7.66 18.80
C THR A 244 -13.96 7.54 17.95
N LEU A 245 -13.89 7.95 16.68
CA LEU A 245 -14.99 7.90 15.73
C LEU A 245 -15.50 6.47 15.49
N ALA A 246 -14.59 5.51 15.35
CA ALA A 246 -14.92 4.10 15.17
C ALA A 246 -15.70 3.57 16.38
N ARG A 247 -15.24 3.88 17.60
CA ARG A 247 -15.92 3.50 18.85
C ARG A 247 -17.32 4.11 18.95
N GLU A 248 -17.45 5.41 18.68
CA GLU A 248 -18.75 6.11 18.69
C GLU A 248 -19.76 5.50 17.71
N ARG A 249 -19.27 4.93 16.61
CA ARG A 249 -20.10 4.29 15.58
C ARG A 249 -20.21 2.78 15.71
N GLY A 250 -19.69 2.21 16.80
CA GLY A 250 -19.77 0.78 17.10
C GLY A 250 -18.94 -0.10 16.15
N TRP A 251 -17.82 0.39 15.63
CA TRP A 251 -16.85 -0.45 14.93
C TRP A 251 -15.91 -1.11 15.93
N ALA A 252 -15.80 -2.44 15.86
CA ALA A 252 -14.82 -3.18 16.63
C ALA A 252 -13.39 -2.87 16.14
N PRO A 253 -12.37 -2.88 17.03
CA PRO A 253 -10.96 -2.63 16.66
C PRO A 253 -10.41 -3.51 15.53
N GLU A 254 -10.96 -4.71 15.34
CA GLU A 254 -10.55 -5.69 14.33
C GLU A 254 -11.33 -5.58 13.01
N ALA A 255 -12.43 -4.80 13.00
CA ALA A 255 -13.30 -4.61 11.85
C ALA A 255 -12.75 -3.59 10.84
N PHE A 256 -11.71 -2.84 11.22
CA PHE A 256 -10.94 -1.96 10.34
C PHE A 256 -9.44 -2.11 10.64
N GLU A 257 -8.59 -1.64 9.74
CA GLU A 257 -7.13 -1.75 9.90
C GLU A 257 -6.46 -0.37 9.90
N PHE A 258 -5.40 -0.25 10.70
CA PHE A 258 -4.36 0.75 10.46
C PHE A 258 -3.26 0.12 9.62
N GLU A 259 -2.87 0.78 8.54
CA GLU A 259 -1.78 0.32 7.70
C GLU A 259 -0.63 1.30 7.67
N MET A 260 0.59 0.77 7.78
CA MET A 260 1.82 1.54 7.78
C MET A 260 2.86 0.89 6.87
N LEU A 261 3.74 1.70 6.29
CA LEU A 261 4.91 1.17 5.60
C LEU A 261 5.79 0.33 6.54
N TYR A 262 6.23 -0.83 6.05
CA TYR A 262 7.26 -1.61 6.73
C TYR A 262 8.52 -0.77 6.94
N GLY A 263 9.10 -0.88 8.13
CA GLY A 263 10.26 -0.08 8.57
C GLY A 263 9.93 1.24 9.27
N VAL A 264 8.67 1.69 9.23
CA VAL A 264 8.27 3.04 9.67
C VAL A 264 7.36 2.98 10.90
N ARG A 265 7.75 3.70 11.96
CA ARG A 265 7.05 3.76 13.27
C ARG A 265 6.69 2.37 13.85
N PRO A 266 7.65 1.42 13.96
CA PRO A 266 7.38 0.10 14.54
C PRO A 266 6.90 0.19 16.01
N ASP A 267 7.33 1.22 16.73
CA ASP A 267 6.81 1.61 18.05
C ASP A 267 5.28 1.79 18.02
N TRP A 268 4.77 2.52 17.03
CA TRP A 268 3.35 2.81 16.91
C TRP A 268 2.54 1.61 16.42
N GLN A 269 3.13 0.79 15.54
CA GLN A 269 2.52 -0.49 15.13
C GLN A 269 2.28 -1.41 16.33
N LEU A 270 3.26 -1.53 17.23
CA LEU A 270 3.13 -2.35 18.43
C LEU A 270 2.12 -1.74 19.41
N ALA A 271 2.16 -0.42 19.62
CA ALA A 271 1.21 0.26 20.48
C ALA A 271 -0.25 0.04 20.03
N LEU A 272 -0.54 0.16 18.72
CA LEU A 272 -1.86 -0.12 18.17
C LEU A 272 -2.31 -1.57 18.39
N ARG A 273 -1.39 -2.54 18.23
CA ARG A 273 -1.66 -3.95 18.53
C ARG A 273 -1.96 -4.19 20.01
N GLN A 274 -1.21 -3.55 20.91
CA GLN A 274 -1.47 -3.61 22.36
C GLN A 274 -2.83 -3.01 22.74
N LEU A 275 -3.30 -2.01 21.98
CA LEU A 275 -4.63 -1.44 22.11
C LEU A 275 -5.74 -2.27 21.44
N GLY A 276 -5.42 -3.44 20.86
CA GLY A 276 -6.38 -4.37 20.25
C GLY A 276 -6.66 -4.14 18.76
N TYR A 277 -6.18 -3.04 18.16
CA TYR A 277 -6.50 -2.70 16.76
C TYR A 277 -5.81 -3.63 15.77
N ALA A 278 -6.47 -3.95 14.66
CA ALA A 278 -5.82 -4.66 13.56
C ALA A 278 -4.78 -3.74 12.88
N VAL A 279 -3.56 -4.27 12.73
CA VAL A 279 -2.45 -3.55 12.08
C VAL A 279 -1.94 -4.37 10.90
N ARG A 280 -1.79 -3.71 9.76
CA ARG A 280 -1.14 -4.24 8.57
C ARG A 280 0.10 -3.43 8.22
N VAL A 281 1.13 -4.09 7.71
CA VAL A 281 2.27 -3.39 7.10
C VAL A 281 2.26 -3.54 5.59
N TYR A 282 2.46 -2.43 4.87
CA TYR A 282 2.79 -2.46 3.45
C TYR A 282 4.23 -2.95 3.31
N LEU A 283 4.39 -4.16 2.78
CA LEU A 283 5.62 -4.94 2.77
C LEU A 283 6.15 -5.07 1.33
N PRO A 284 6.95 -4.12 0.86
CA PRO A 284 7.54 -4.20 -0.47
C PRO A 284 8.61 -5.30 -0.51
N PHE A 285 8.75 -6.00 -1.63
CA PHE A 285 9.77 -7.03 -1.84
C PHE A 285 10.28 -7.04 -3.28
N GLY A 286 11.48 -7.58 -3.50
CA GLY A 286 12.13 -7.61 -4.81
C GLY A 286 13.48 -6.90 -4.80
N GLN A 287 14.24 -7.06 -5.89
CA GLN A 287 15.63 -6.57 -5.99
C GLN A 287 15.71 -5.08 -6.34
N ASP A 288 14.69 -4.51 -6.99
CA ASP A 288 14.66 -3.11 -7.42
C ASP A 288 14.08 -2.16 -6.37
N TRP A 289 14.57 -2.28 -5.14
CA TRP A 289 14.16 -1.43 -4.03
C TRP A 289 14.65 0.01 -4.14
N TRP A 290 15.71 0.30 -4.91
CA TRP A 290 16.33 1.62 -4.93
C TRP A 290 15.42 2.73 -5.49
N PRO A 291 14.76 2.57 -6.66
CA PRO A 291 13.81 3.56 -7.14
C PRO A 291 12.67 3.84 -6.14
N TYR A 292 12.19 2.80 -5.46
CA TYR A 292 11.17 2.93 -4.41
C TYR A 292 11.70 3.71 -3.20
N ALA A 293 12.87 3.36 -2.68
CA ALA A 293 13.52 4.09 -1.59
C ALA A 293 13.78 5.56 -1.96
N ALA A 294 14.31 5.81 -3.15
CA ALA A 294 14.61 7.15 -3.65
C ALA A 294 13.33 8.01 -3.80
N ARG A 295 12.21 7.43 -4.24
CA ARG A 295 10.90 8.13 -4.25
C ARG A 295 10.44 8.49 -2.85
N ARG A 296 10.54 7.56 -1.89
CA ARG A 296 10.21 7.83 -0.48
C ARG A 296 11.08 8.95 0.11
N ILE A 297 12.33 9.08 -0.29
CA ILE A 297 13.21 10.21 0.06
C ILE A 297 12.71 11.52 -0.55
N GLY A 298 12.37 11.50 -1.84
CA GLY A 298 11.96 12.68 -2.60
C GLY A 298 10.59 13.25 -2.18
N GLU A 299 9.71 12.41 -1.63
CA GLU A 299 8.37 12.79 -1.20
C GLU A 299 8.37 13.78 -0.01
N HIS A 300 9.30 13.63 0.95
CA HIS A 300 9.48 14.58 2.05
C HIS A 300 10.95 14.63 2.53
N PRO A 301 11.56 15.83 2.73
CA PRO A 301 12.93 15.95 3.27
C PRO A 301 13.12 15.28 4.64
N ARG A 302 12.05 15.21 5.46
CA ARG A 302 12.05 14.47 6.73
C ARG A 302 12.21 12.94 6.55
N ASN A 303 11.84 12.40 5.38
CA ASN A 303 12.08 10.99 5.04
C ASN A 303 13.56 10.73 4.73
N ALA A 304 14.33 11.75 4.30
CA ALA A 304 15.78 11.64 4.20
C ALA A 304 16.43 11.47 5.59
N TRP A 305 15.88 12.13 6.62
CA TRP A 305 16.32 11.97 8.01
C TRP A 305 15.97 10.59 8.60
N LEU A 306 14.84 10.00 8.20
CA LEU A 306 14.48 8.60 8.51
C LEU A 306 15.54 7.61 7.99
N LEU A 307 16.11 7.85 6.81
CA LEU A 307 17.24 7.06 6.30
C LEU A 307 18.56 7.41 6.98
N ALA A 308 18.84 8.68 7.25
CA ALA A 308 20.07 9.08 7.93
C ALA A 308 20.19 8.44 9.33
N ARG A 309 19.09 8.31 10.08
CA ARG A 309 19.07 7.55 11.35
C ARG A 309 19.19 6.03 11.15
N ALA A 310 18.69 5.50 10.03
CA ALA A 310 18.82 4.08 9.68
C ALA A 310 20.25 3.72 9.21
N VAL A 311 21.04 4.67 8.73
CA VAL A 311 22.48 4.50 8.44
C VAL A 311 23.30 4.35 9.73
N GLY A 312 22.87 4.97 10.84
CA GLY A 312 23.60 4.97 12.12
C GLY A 312 23.17 3.92 13.14
N THR A 313 22.12 3.13 12.89
CA THR A 313 21.63 2.09 13.81
C THR A 313 21.70 0.71 13.16
N GLN A 314 22.58 -0.16 13.66
CA GLN A 314 22.51 -1.60 13.39
C GLN A 314 21.32 -2.21 14.17
N GLY A 315 20.10 -1.81 13.85
CA GLY A 315 18.90 -2.25 14.57
C GLY A 315 18.05 -3.24 13.76
N ARG A 316 17.56 -4.30 14.40
CA ARG A 316 16.50 -5.16 13.83
C ARG A 316 15.20 -4.35 13.79
N TYR A 317 14.20 -4.85 13.07
CA TYR A 317 12.94 -4.15 12.82
C TYR A 317 12.23 -3.59 14.08
N PHE A 318 12.32 -4.32 15.20
CA PHE A 318 11.79 -3.92 16.51
C PHE A 318 12.88 -3.64 17.58
N GLY A 319 14.14 -3.46 17.18
CA GLY A 319 15.28 -3.35 18.10
C GLY A 319 16.60 -3.62 17.40
#